data_AF-A0A661WLH1-F1
#
_entry.id   AF-A0A661WLH1-F1
#
_cell.length_a   1.000
_cell.length_b   1.000
_cell.length_c   1.000
_cell.angle_alpha   90.00
_cell.angle_beta   90.00
_cell.angle_gamma   90.00
#
_symmetry.space_group_name_H-M   'P 1'
#
loop_
_entity.id
_entity.type
_entity.pdbx_description
1 polymer ?
#
loop_
_entity_poly.entity_id
_entity_poly.type
_entity_poly.pdbx_seq_one_letter_code
_entity_poly.pdbx_strand_id
1 'polypeptide(L)'
;MTWWFLRWFFLPSYERTSAVVIEVPRSEAKRPPIKKDDFKKLKGIGPKGAAVLYQARVYSFEQLGLMKLENLERILKSNNLPSTGAAFWQKQARLAAAEEWKLLEKLQK
;
A
#
# COMPACT_ATOMS: atom_id res chain seq x y z
N MET A 1 -47.89 37.62 -0.93
CA MET A 1 -46.79 37.78 -1.90
C MET A 1 -45.63 38.49 -1.20
N THR A 2 -44.53 37.75 -0.98
CA THR A 2 -43.14 38.19 -0.67
C THR A 2 -43.00 39.26 0.43
N TRP A 3 -42.97 38.96 1.74
CA TRP A 3 -42.02 38.09 2.46
C TRP A 3 -40.57 38.22 1.98
N TRP A 4 -40.09 39.44 1.69
CA TRP A 4 -38.71 39.67 1.19
C TRP A 4 -38.05 41.00 1.59
N PHE A 5 -38.51 41.74 2.60
CA PHE A 5 -37.91 43.03 2.96
C PHE A 5 -37.49 43.22 4.43
N LEU A 6 -37.67 42.20 5.30
CA LEU A 6 -37.15 42.22 6.69
C LEU A 6 -36.03 41.20 6.95
N ARG A 7 -35.34 40.75 5.90
CA ARG A 7 -34.09 39.96 5.99
C ARG A 7 -32.88 40.72 5.43
N TRP A 8 -33.01 42.05 5.28
CA TRP A 8 -31.92 42.91 4.79
C TRP A 8 -31.15 43.60 5.93
N PHE A 9 -31.76 43.82 7.09
CA PHE A 9 -31.17 44.70 8.10
C PHE A 9 -30.41 43.99 9.22
N PHE A 10 -30.15 42.69 9.09
CA PHE A 10 -29.37 41.94 10.07
C PHE A 10 -28.64 40.79 9.40
N LEU A 11 -27.72 41.12 8.49
CA LEU A 11 -26.55 40.27 8.31
C LEU A 11 -25.59 40.63 9.45
N PRO A 12 -25.33 39.74 10.43
CA PRO A 12 -24.15 39.92 11.25
C PRO A 12 -22.97 40.02 10.27
N SER A 13 -22.26 41.14 10.31
CA SER A 13 -21.01 41.33 9.58
C SER A 13 -20.16 40.09 9.81
N TYR A 14 -20.02 39.27 8.78
CA TYR A 14 -19.06 38.17 8.78
C TYR A 14 -17.70 38.85 8.67
N GLU A 15 -17.23 39.37 9.80
CA GLU A 15 -15.86 39.81 9.93
C GLU A 15 -15.00 38.59 9.60
N ARG A 16 -14.34 38.75 8.47
CA ARG A 16 -13.32 37.87 7.95
C ARG A 16 -12.20 37.80 8.98
N THR A 17 -12.31 36.88 9.93
CA THR A 17 -11.16 36.37 10.68
C THR A 17 -10.47 35.33 9.79
N SER A 18 -9.77 35.82 8.77
CA SER A 18 -8.71 35.06 8.11
C SER A 18 -7.60 34.81 9.13
N ALA A 19 -7.07 33.59 9.10
CA ALA A 19 -6.04 33.02 9.99
C ALA A 19 -6.57 32.27 11.22
N VAL A 20 -7.47 31.30 11.01
CA VAL A 20 -7.24 30.01 11.69
C VAL A 20 -6.05 29.39 10.97
N VAL A 21 -4.85 29.64 11.52
CA VAL A 21 -3.71 28.77 11.27
C VAL A 21 -4.17 27.40 11.77
N ILE A 22 -4.50 26.49 10.85
CA ILE A 22 -4.62 25.09 11.19
C ILE A 22 -3.19 24.66 11.51
N GLU A 23 -2.78 24.88 12.76
CA GLU A 23 -1.75 24.05 13.36
C GLU A 23 -2.34 22.66 13.36
N VAL A 24 -2.13 21.93 12.26
CA VAL A 24 -2.19 20.47 12.31
C VAL A 24 -1.25 20.13 13.46
N PRO A 25 -1.74 19.60 14.61
CA PRO A 25 -0.81 19.09 15.58
C PRO A 25 0.04 18.13 14.78
N ARG A 26 1.34 18.41 14.70
CA ARG A 26 2.35 17.49 14.19
C ARG A 26 2.34 16.35 15.21
N SER A 27 1.30 15.55 15.12
CA SER A 27 1.11 14.36 15.89
C SER A 27 2.18 13.45 15.35
N GLU A 28 3.28 13.41 16.08
CA GLU A 28 4.21 12.30 16.10
C GLU A 28 3.46 11.07 16.63
N ALA A 29 2.35 10.72 15.98
CA ALA A 29 1.72 9.43 16.12
C ALA A 29 2.78 8.43 15.68
N LYS A 30 3.35 7.76 16.68
CA LYS A 30 4.27 6.65 16.52
C LYS A 30 3.63 5.69 15.53
N ARG A 31 4.10 5.71 14.28
CA ARG A 31 3.48 4.93 13.20
C ARG A 31 3.47 3.47 13.64
N PRO A 32 2.33 2.78 13.60
CA PRO A 32 2.29 1.38 13.97
C PRO A 32 3.33 0.62 13.14
N PRO A 33 4.02 -0.38 13.72
CA PRO A 33 5.01 -1.15 13.00
C PRO A 33 4.35 -1.74 11.74
N ILE A 34 4.97 -1.52 10.58
CA ILE A 34 4.49 -2.06 9.32
C ILE A 34 4.64 -3.58 9.39
N LYS A 35 3.51 -4.29 9.51
CA LYS A 35 3.47 -5.75 9.42
C LYS A 35 3.80 -6.15 7.98
N LYS A 36 4.77 -7.05 7.81
CA LYS A 36 5.20 -7.57 6.51
C LYS A 36 4.89 -9.06 6.45
N ASP A 37 4.34 -9.50 5.33
CA ASP A 37 4.11 -10.92 5.07
C ASP A 37 5.43 -11.63 4.82
N ASP A 38 5.53 -12.90 5.23
CA ASP A 38 6.74 -13.69 5.02
C ASP A 38 6.81 -14.26 3.60
N PHE A 39 7.52 -13.56 2.71
CA PHE A 39 7.71 -14.00 1.32
C PHE A 39 8.50 -15.30 1.19
N LYS A 40 9.23 -15.74 2.23
CA LYS A 40 9.94 -17.04 2.22
C LYS A 40 8.98 -18.23 2.18
N LYS A 41 7.68 -18.03 2.43
CA LYS A 41 6.63 -19.05 2.20
C LYS A 41 6.41 -19.35 0.71
N LEU A 42 6.89 -18.48 -0.19
CA LEU A 42 6.76 -18.68 -1.64
C LEU A 42 8.03 -19.38 -2.17
N LYS A 43 7.86 -20.54 -2.81
CA LYS A 43 8.93 -21.35 -3.40
C LYS A 43 9.73 -20.51 -4.41
N GLY A 44 11.04 -20.48 -4.20
CA GLY A 44 11.99 -19.73 -5.01
C GLY A 44 12.35 -18.35 -4.46
N ILE A 45 11.62 -17.81 -3.48
CA ILE A 45 12.00 -16.57 -2.80
C ILE A 45 12.87 -16.89 -1.58
N GLY A 46 14.18 -16.67 -1.71
CA GLY A 46 15.11 -16.74 -0.59
C GLY A 46 15.14 -15.46 0.27
N PRO A 47 15.89 -15.45 1.39
CA PRO A 47 16.00 -14.30 2.29
C PRO A 47 16.40 -12.99 1.59
N LYS A 48 17.31 -13.06 0.60
CA LYS A 48 17.75 -11.90 -0.18
C LYS A 48 16.63 -11.35 -1.08
N GLY A 49 15.85 -12.22 -1.73
CA GLY A 49 14.70 -11.82 -2.54
C GLY A 49 13.63 -11.14 -1.70
N ALA A 50 13.30 -11.73 -0.55
CA ALA A 50 12.36 -11.13 0.40
C ALA A 50 12.84 -9.75 0.88
N ALA A 51 14.12 -9.64 1.26
CA ALA A 51 14.72 -8.37 1.71
C ALA A 51 14.64 -7.27 0.64
N VAL A 52 14.98 -7.58 -0.62
CA VAL A 52 14.90 -6.63 -1.75
C VAL A 52 13.46 -6.14 -1.95
N LEU A 53 12.48 -7.04 -1.88
CA LEU A 53 11.07 -6.68 -2.01
C LEU A 53 10.62 -5.75 -0.88
N TYR A 54 11.00 -6.04 0.36
CA TYR A 54 10.70 -5.15 1.49
C TYR A 54 11.38 -3.78 1.38
N GLN A 55 12.61 -3.73 0.87
CA GLN A 55 13.32 -2.46 0.60
C GLN A 55 12.61 -1.65 -0.50
N ALA A 56 12.07 -2.34 -1.50
CA ALA A 56 11.22 -1.76 -2.54
C ALA A 56 9.78 -1.43 -2.06
N ARG A 57 9.52 -1.52 -0.74
CA ARG A 57 8.22 -1.24 -0.10
C ARG A 57 7.07 -2.17 -0.53
N VAL A 58 7.40 -3.38 -0.99
CA VAL A 58 6.45 -4.47 -1.19
C VAL A 58 6.41 -5.27 0.11
N TYR A 59 5.32 -5.19 0.85
CA TYR A 59 5.19 -5.75 2.19
C TYR A 59 4.17 -6.87 2.31
N SER A 60 3.21 -7.00 1.38
CA SER A 60 2.18 -8.03 1.44
C SER A 60 2.14 -8.95 0.23
N PHE A 61 1.57 -10.14 0.39
CA PHE A 61 1.31 -11.08 -0.70
C PHE A 61 0.40 -10.47 -1.77
N GLU A 62 -0.58 -9.68 -1.35
CA GLU A 62 -1.48 -8.95 -2.25
C GLU A 62 -0.71 -7.97 -3.14
N GLN A 63 0.16 -7.15 -2.54
CA GLN A 63 1.00 -6.21 -3.29
C GLN A 63 1.90 -6.92 -4.29
N LEU A 64 2.54 -8.03 -3.88
CA LEU A 64 3.39 -8.82 -4.77
C LEU A 64 2.59 -9.46 -5.91
N GLY A 65 1.40 -9.98 -5.62
CA GLY A 65 0.53 -10.62 -6.61
C GLY A 65 -0.12 -9.66 -7.62
N LEU A 66 -0.43 -8.43 -7.20
CA LEU A 66 -1.06 -7.39 -8.03
C LEU A 66 -0.06 -6.48 -8.75
N MET A 67 1.21 -6.49 -8.35
CA MET A 67 2.26 -5.72 -9.02
C MET A 67 2.35 -6.09 -10.51
N LYS A 68 2.70 -5.12 -11.37
CA LYS A 68 3.03 -5.40 -12.77
C LYS A 68 4.29 -6.25 -12.85
N LEU A 69 4.28 -7.29 -13.69
CA LEU A 69 5.41 -8.22 -13.82
C LEU A 69 6.71 -7.49 -14.14
N GLU A 70 6.65 -6.51 -15.04
CA GLU A 70 7.82 -5.73 -15.48
C GLU A 70 8.44 -4.93 -14.32
N ASN A 71 7.63 -4.45 -13.38
CA ASN A 71 8.12 -3.74 -12.21
C ASN A 71 8.82 -4.70 -11.23
N LEU A 72 8.26 -5.89 -11.03
CA LEU A 72 8.89 -6.92 -10.21
C LEU A 72 10.24 -7.34 -10.82
N GLU A 73 10.27 -7.61 -12.12
CA GLU A 73 11.53 -7.94 -12.79
C GLU A 73 12.57 -6.82 -12.69
N ARG A 74 12.15 -5.56 -12.86
CA ARG A 74 13.04 -4.40 -12.71
C ARG A 74 13.64 -4.35 -11.31
N ILE A 75 12.84 -4.51 -10.27
CA ILE A 75 13.30 -4.54 -8.87
C ILE A 75 14.36 -5.63 -8.67
N LEU A 76 14.13 -6.83 -9.21
CA LEU A 76 15.07 -7.95 -9.09
C LEU A 76 16.37 -7.69 -9.86
N LYS A 77 16.27 -7.27 -11.12
CA LYS A 77 17.43 -6.97 -11.98
C LYS A 77 18.30 -5.86 -11.40
N SER A 78 17.71 -4.77 -10.91
CA SER A 78 18.44 -3.67 -10.26
C SER A 78 19.18 -4.10 -8.98
N ASN A 79 18.84 -5.26 -8.40
CA ASN A 79 19.49 -5.83 -7.23
C ASN A 79 20.34 -7.08 -7.56
N ASN A 80 20.67 -7.29 -8.84
CA ASN A 80 21.43 -8.44 -9.33
C ASN A 80 20.81 -9.79 -8.91
N LEU A 81 19.48 -9.89 -8.96
CA LEU A 81 18.73 -11.11 -8.71
C LEU A 81 18.11 -11.65 -10.01
N PRO A 82 17.99 -12.99 -10.15
CA PRO A 82 17.34 -13.59 -11.32
C PRO A 82 15.85 -13.23 -11.33
N SER A 83 15.35 -12.79 -12.48
CA SER A 83 13.94 -12.42 -12.66
C SER A 83 13.08 -13.54 -13.28
N THR A 84 13.68 -14.64 -13.73
CA THR A 84 12.98 -15.76 -14.40
C THR A 84 11.84 -16.35 -13.55
N GLY A 85 11.97 -16.28 -12.22
CA GLY A 85 10.95 -16.74 -11.28
C GLY A 85 9.83 -15.73 -10.98
N ALA A 86 9.90 -14.50 -11.49
CA ALA A 86 9.01 -13.41 -11.10
C ALA A 86 7.52 -13.74 -11.30
N ALA A 87 7.14 -14.24 -12.49
CA ALA A 87 5.75 -14.62 -12.77
C ALA A 87 5.25 -15.75 -11.85
N PHE A 88 6.12 -16.71 -11.53
CA PHE A 88 5.78 -17.80 -10.62
C PHE A 88 5.59 -17.30 -9.18
N TRP A 89 6.43 -16.37 -8.73
CA TRP A 89 6.29 -15.71 -7.43
C TRP A 89 4.98 -14.93 -7.32
N GLN A 90 4.58 -14.20 -8.37
CA GLN A 90 3.29 -13.50 -8.39
C GLN A 90 2.10 -14.46 -8.29
N LYS A 91 2.15 -15.57 -9.03
CA LYS A 91 1.09 -16.59 -8.98
C LYS A 91 0.93 -17.18 -7.58
N GLN A 92 2.04 -17.53 -6.93
CA GLN A 92 2.03 -18.01 -5.55
C GLN A 92 1.53 -16.95 -4.56
N ALA A 93 1.95 -15.70 -4.74
CA ALA A 93 1.54 -14.59 -3.89
C ALA A 93 0.02 -14.34 -3.97
N ARG A 94 -0.60 -14.49 -5.15
CA ARG A 94 -2.06 -14.40 -5.29
C ARG A 94 -2.80 -15.47 -4.48
N LEU A 95 -2.31 -16.72 -4.50
CA LEU A 95 -2.88 -17.80 -3.69
C LEU A 95 -2.70 -17.54 -2.19
N ALA A 96 -1.51 -17.06 -1.78
CA ALA A 96 -1.24 -16.70 -0.39
C ALA A 96 -2.10 -15.53 0.09
N ALA A 97 -2.33 -14.52 -0.77
CA ALA A 97 -3.20 -13.38 -0.48
C ALA A 97 -4.67 -13.78 -0.34
N ALA A 98 -5.11 -14.81 -1.06
CA ALA A 98 -6.45 -15.40 -0.96
C ALA A 98 -6.59 -16.45 0.15
N GLU A 99 -5.54 -16.65 0.97
CA GLU A 99 -5.47 -17.68 2.02
C GLU A 99 -5.69 -19.13 1.50
N GLU A 100 -5.46 -19.36 0.20
CA GLU A 100 -5.63 -20.66 -0.46
C GLU A 100 -4.40 -21.57 -0.27
N TRP A 101 -4.00 -21.78 0.98
CA TRP A 101 -2.76 -22.47 1.35
C TRP A 101 -2.65 -23.90 0.77
N LYS A 102 -3.78 -24.61 0.67
CA LYS A 102 -3.83 -25.97 0.07
C LYS A 102 -3.52 -25.94 -1.43
N LEU A 103 -4.01 -24.94 -2.15
CA LEU A 103 -3.73 -24.77 -3.58
C LEU A 103 -2.30 -24.29 -3.79
N LEU A 104 -1.78 -23.44 -2.90
CA LEU A 104 -0.39 -23.04 -2.90
C LEU A 104 0.55 -24.24 -2.70
N GLU A 105 0.29 -25.11 -1.73
CA GLU A 105 1.09 -26.32 -1.51
C GLU A 105 1.07 -27.23 -2.75
N LYS A 106 -0.09 -27.43 -3.37
CA LYS A 106 -0.21 -28.20 -4.62
C LYS A 106 0.59 -27.58 -5.76
N LEU A 107 0.63 -26.25 -5.86
CA LEU A 107 1.42 -25.53 -6.87
C LEU A 107 2.94 -25.66 -6.63
N GLN A 108 3.36 -25.87 -5.38
CA GLN A 108 4.77 -25.91 -4.98
C GLN A 108 5.39 -27.31 -5.00
N LYS A 109 4.58 -28.38 -5.11
CA LYS A 109 5.09 -29.74 -5.33
C LYS A 109 5.85 -29.79 -6.65
#